data_AF-A0A450SG82-F1
#
_entry.id   AF-A0A450SG82-F1
#
_cell.length_a   1.000
_cell.length_b   1.000
_cell.length_c   1.000
_cell.angle_alpha   90.00
_cell.angle_beta   90.00
_cell.angle_gamma   90.00
#
_symmetry.space_group_name_H-M   'P 1'
#
loop_
_entity.id
_entity.type
_entity.pdbx_description
1 polymer ?
#
loop_
_entity_poly.entity_id
_entity_poly.type
_entity_poly.pdbx_seq_one_letter_code
_entity_poly.pdbx_strand_id
1 'polypeptide(L)'
;MVKLHLIHVQVTDKHEGENLGHYPLQEGDVVIADRGYNQPKYLVELVGKGIGVVVRYNPQGMNVYDSEQRKIDLYDSLMDTPENSRCIPVRIRKENDYIEGYIHAIRLPPEQTEQARRRLRANAKKEGYTPSDRALFLAGFDSGYFSAFNVRVLIEKSIRAFIASGRQPHNQPLEERLAEPPEPPKDADPVTAMQHRMKTEAGKKFYAKRKSTVEPVFGIIKEVMGFRRFMLRGLEAVKGEWTLVCMAFNLKRLCVLCT
;
A
#
# COMPACT_ATOMS: atom_id res chain seq x y z
N MET A 1 4.56 -20.52 -12.91
CA MET A 1 3.23 -20.14 -12.37
C MET A 1 3.41 -19.91 -10.88
N VAL A 2 3.40 -18.66 -10.40
CA VAL A 2 3.58 -18.37 -8.96
C VAL A 2 2.32 -18.80 -8.23
N LYS A 3 2.41 -19.83 -7.39
CA LYS A 3 1.32 -20.26 -6.51
C LYS A 3 1.43 -19.46 -5.22
N LEU A 4 0.36 -18.74 -4.88
CA LEU A 4 0.25 -18.06 -3.61
C LEU A 4 -0.37 -19.04 -2.61
N HIS A 5 0.32 -19.26 -1.50
CA HIS A 5 -0.18 -20.08 -0.40
C HIS A 5 -0.63 -19.14 0.72
N LEU A 6 -1.81 -19.42 1.29
CA LEU A 6 -2.23 -18.76 2.52
C LEU A 6 -1.48 -19.42 3.68
N ILE A 7 -0.48 -18.73 4.21
CA ILE A 7 0.42 -19.28 5.25
C ILE A 7 -0.12 -18.98 6.64
N HIS A 8 -0.81 -17.84 6.82
CA HIS A 8 -1.23 -17.36 8.13
C HIS A 8 -2.47 -16.46 8.04
N VAL A 9 -3.35 -16.59 9.03
CA VAL A 9 -4.50 -15.70 9.27
C VAL A 9 -4.57 -15.43 10.76
N GLN A 10 -4.50 -14.16 11.16
CA GLN A 10 -4.73 -13.73 12.53
C GLN A 10 -5.99 -12.86 12.59
N VAL A 11 -6.88 -13.16 13.54
CA VAL A 11 -8.10 -12.38 13.80
C VAL A 11 -7.88 -11.61 15.09
N THR A 12 -7.92 -10.27 15.02
CA THR A 12 -7.66 -9.38 16.15
C THR A 12 -8.93 -8.66 16.59
N ASP A 13 -8.91 -8.05 17.78
CA ASP A 13 -10.03 -7.26 18.28
C ASP A 13 -9.91 -5.76 17.98
N LYS A 14 -10.88 -4.95 18.44
CA LYS A 14 -10.93 -3.50 18.16
C LYS A 14 -9.77 -2.70 18.76
N HIS A 15 -9.03 -3.27 19.71
CA HIS A 15 -7.88 -2.62 20.34
C HIS A 15 -6.57 -2.96 19.62
N GLU A 16 -6.58 -3.99 18.77
CA GLU A 16 -5.44 -4.49 18.02
C GLU A 16 -5.61 -4.24 16.52
N GLY A 17 -5.06 -3.12 16.06
CA GLY A 17 -4.98 -2.81 14.62
C GLY A 17 -3.97 -3.67 13.86
N GLU A 18 -4.07 -3.67 12.53
CA GLU A 18 -3.09 -4.31 11.65
C GLU A 18 -1.67 -3.80 11.99
N ASN A 19 -0.78 -4.70 12.39
CA ASN A 19 0.63 -4.41 12.59
C ASN A 19 1.49 -5.60 12.14
N LEU A 20 2.79 -5.36 11.94
CA LEU A 20 3.68 -6.40 11.41
C LEU A 20 3.99 -7.53 12.42
N GLY A 21 3.70 -7.32 13.71
CA GLY A 21 3.88 -8.33 14.75
C GLY A 21 2.90 -9.49 14.65
N HIS A 22 1.85 -9.36 13.84
CA HIS A 22 0.83 -10.40 13.61
C HIS A 22 1.25 -11.47 12.59
N TYR A 23 2.43 -11.32 11.96
CA TYR A 23 2.91 -12.27 10.97
C TYR A 23 4.01 -13.14 11.58
N PRO A 24 3.98 -14.48 11.39
CA PRO A 24 4.98 -15.41 11.93
C PRO A 24 6.27 -15.37 11.11
N LEU A 25 6.89 -14.19 11.05
CA LEU A 25 8.11 -13.92 10.29
C LEU A 25 9.34 -14.50 10.99
N GLN A 26 10.29 -14.98 10.21
CA GLN A 26 11.51 -15.66 10.67
C GLN A 26 12.77 -14.97 10.16
N GLU A 27 13.91 -15.27 10.78
CA GLU A 27 15.21 -14.77 10.34
C GLU A 27 15.44 -15.05 8.85
N GLY A 28 15.88 -14.04 8.11
CA GLY A 28 16.07 -14.11 6.66
C GLY A 28 14.84 -13.70 5.82
N ASP A 29 13.67 -13.53 6.42
CA ASP A 29 12.51 -12.99 5.71
C ASP A 29 12.70 -11.51 5.33
N VAL A 30 12.07 -11.09 4.23
CA VAL A 30 12.01 -9.68 3.81
C VAL A 30 10.56 -9.20 3.73
N VAL A 31 10.23 -8.17 4.51
CA VAL A 31 8.91 -7.56 4.55
C VAL A 31 8.89 -6.29 3.72
N ILE A 32 7.93 -6.19 2.80
CA ILE A 32 7.64 -4.95 2.05
C ILE A 32 6.28 -4.42 2.49
N ALA A 33 6.24 -3.24 3.12
CA ALA A 33 5.05 -2.70 3.77
C ALA A 33 4.70 -1.26 3.36
N ASP A 34 3.41 -0.92 3.40
CA ASP A 34 2.90 0.43 3.11
C ASP A 34 3.04 1.38 4.33
N ARG A 35 2.69 2.66 4.15
CA ARG A 35 2.85 3.72 5.16
C ARG A 35 2.18 3.46 6.49
N GLY A 36 1.12 2.64 6.51
CA GLY A 36 0.39 2.28 7.72
C GLY A 36 1.25 1.51 8.73
N TYR A 37 2.33 0.88 8.29
CA TYR A 37 3.23 0.07 9.11
C TYR A 37 4.46 0.85 9.63
N ASN A 38 4.47 2.18 9.52
CA ASN A 38 5.55 3.06 10.02
C ASN A 38 5.51 3.20 11.56
N GLN A 39 5.62 2.10 12.28
CA GLN A 39 5.61 2.07 13.72
C GLN A 39 6.98 1.60 14.23
N PRO A 40 7.82 2.51 14.79
CA PRO A 40 9.17 2.20 15.24
C PRO A 40 9.26 0.94 16.11
N LYS A 41 8.27 0.75 17.00
CA LYS A 41 8.18 -0.41 17.88
C LYS A 41 8.33 -1.74 17.12
N TYR A 42 7.52 -1.95 16.09
CA TYR A 42 7.51 -3.21 15.34
C TYR A 42 8.70 -3.34 14.41
N LEU A 43 9.17 -2.22 13.83
CA LEU A 43 10.35 -2.25 12.96
C LEU A 43 11.61 -2.68 13.75
N VAL A 44 11.81 -2.12 14.95
CA VAL A 44 12.93 -2.49 15.83
C VAL A 44 12.84 -3.97 16.23
N GLU A 45 11.65 -4.44 16.60
CA GLU A 45 11.43 -5.84 16.99
C GLU A 45 11.68 -6.82 15.84
N LEU A 46 11.31 -6.49 14.59
CA LEU A 46 11.54 -7.35 13.43
C LEU A 46 13.01 -7.40 13.03
N VAL A 47 13.65 -6.24 12.93
CA VAL A 47 15.07 -6.15 12.56
C VAL A 47 15.93 -6.84 13.62
N GLY A 48 15.58 -6.72 14.91
CA GLY A 48 16.24 -7.45 15.99
C GLY A 48 16.13 -8.98 15.89
N LYS A 49 15.16 -9.51 15.13
CA LYS A 49 15.01 -10.94 14.80
C LYS A 49 15.70 -11.35 13.50
N GLY A 50 16.48 -10.46 12.88
CA GLY A 50 17.14 -10.71 11.59
C GLY A 50 16.22 -10.66 10.38
N ILE A 51 15.07 -9.98 10.48
CA ILE A 51 14.11 -9.79 9.38
C ILE A 51 14.44 -8.48 8.66
N GLY A 52 14.59 -8.54 7.33
CA GLY A 52 14.76 -7.35 6.49
C GLY A 52 13.43 -6.61 6.33
N VAL A 53 13.44 -5.29 6.47
CA VAL A 53 12.21 -4.48 6.32
C VAL A 53 12.40 -3.34 5.33
N VAL A 54 11.49 -3.27 4.36
CA VAL A 54 11.33 -2.16 3.43
C VAL A 54 9.94 -1.57 3.63
N VAL A 55 9.88 -0.39 4.23
CA VAL A 55 8.61 0.31 4.50
C VAL A 55 8.56 1.64 3.76
N ARG A 56 7.39 1.97 3.24
CA ARG A 56 7.16 3.29 2.68
C ARG A 56 7.13 4.34 3.77
N TYR A 57 8.15 5.17 3.82
CA TYR A 57 8.30 6.19 4.85
C TYR A 57 7.16 7.23 4.87
N ASN A 58 6.78 7.66 6.08
CA ASN A 58 5.87 8.77 6.35
C ASN A 58 6.50 9.69 7.42
N PRO A 59 6.96 10.91 7.05
CA PRO A 59 7.56 11.84 8.00
C PRO A 59 6.65 12.28 9.15
N GLN A 60 5.33 12.21 8.97
CA GLN A 60 4.36 12.59 10.01
C GLN A 60 4.20 11.50 11.07
N GLY A 61 4.35 10.23 10.67
CA GLY A 61 4.09 9.07 11.53
C GLY A 61 5.34 8.49 12.20
N MET A 62 6.54 8.82 11.69
CA MET A 62 7.79 8.26 12.19
C MET A 62 8.91 9.29 12.09
N ASN A 63 9.54 9.59 13.22
CA ASN A 63 10.75 10.41 13.26
C ASN A 63 11.97 9.54 12.97
N VAL A 64 12.96 10.15 12.32
CA VAL A 64 14.28 9.54 12.08
C VAL A 64 15.39 10.45 12.59
N TYR A 65 16.51 9.84 12.95
CA TYR A 65 17.64 10.49 13.62
C TYR A 65 18.95 10.20 12.90
N ASP A 66 19.94 11.07 13.07
CA ASP A 66 21.30 10.84 12.58
C ASP A 66 22.15 10.01 13.58
N SER A 67 23.43 9.83 13.26
CA SER A 67 24.40 9.13 14.12
C SER A 67 24.64 9.83 15.47
N GLU A 68 24.38 11.13 15.54
CA GLU A 68 24.49 11.97 16.74
C GLU A 68 23.17 12.10 17.52
N GLN A 69 22.15 11.32 17.15
CA GLN A 69 20.80 11.34 17.72
C GLN A 69 20.01 12.65 17.49
N ARG A 70 20.43 13.49 16.54
CA ARG A 70 19.65 14.66 16.14
C ARG A 70 18.55 14.23 15.19
N LYS A 71 17.35 14.79 15.36
CA LYS A 71 16.23 14.54 14.46
C LYS A 71 16.59 15.04 13.06
N ILE A 72 16.48 14.17 12.07
CA ILE A 72 16.66 14.54 10.66
C ILE A 72 15.34 15.12 10.15
N ASP A 73 15.39 16.35 9.67
CA ASP A 73 14.34 16.91 8.83
C ASP A 73 14.64 16.62 7.36
N LEU A 74 13.81 15.78 6.74
CA LEU A 74 13.99 15.40 5.34
C LEU A 74 13.80 16.57 4.38
N TYR A 75 12.95 17.55 4.70
CA TYR A 75 12.78 18.70 3.81
C TYR A 75 14.09 19.48 3.72
N ASP A 76 14.68 19.81 4.87
CA ASP A 76 15.95 20.55 4.91
C ASP A 76 17.09 19.71 4.31
N SER A 77 17.08 18.39 4.55
CA SER A 77 18.07 17.46 3.97
C SER A 77 17.96 17.30 2.45
N LEU A 78 16.82 17.60 1.83
CA LEU A 78 16.56 17.38 0.39
C LEU A 78 16.48 18.67 -0.43
N MET A 79 16.35 19.84 0.21
CA MET A 79 16.14 21.12 -0.45
C MET A 79 17.33 21.57 -1.31
N ASP A 80 18.56 21.35 -0.82
CA ASP A 80 19.78 21.92 -1.43
C ASP A 80 20.51 21.00 -2.40
N THR A 81 19.89 19.90 -2.84
CA THR A 81 20.57 18.89 -3.66
C THR A 81 19.99 18.79 -5.07
N PRO A 82 20.80 18.93 -6.13
CA PRO A 82 20.35 18.77 -7.52
C PRO A 82 20.15 17.30 -7.93
N GLU A 83 20.53 16.35 -7.08
CA GLU A 83 20.46 14.92 -7.36
C GLU A 83 19.02 14.41 -7.44
N ASN A 84 18.79 13.49 -8.38
CA ASN A 84 17.50 12.85 -8.63
C ASN A 84 17.18 11.73 -7.64
N SER A 85 18.17 11.23 -6.90
CA SER A 85 17.99 10.22 -5.86
C SER A 85 19.01 10.44 -4.76
N ARG A 86 18.58 10.32 -3.50
CA ARG A 86 19.45 10.41 -2.33
C ARG A 86 19.20 9.24 -1.41
N CYS A 87 20.29 8.68 -0.88
CA CYS A 87 20.27 7.67 0.15
C CYS A 87 20.78 8.31 1.44
N ILE A 88 19.91 8.45 2.44
CA ILE A 88 20.24 9.10 3.72
C ILE A 88 20.34 8.00 4.79
N PRO A 89 21.49 7.80 5.44
CA PRO A 89 21.57 6.90 6.58
C PRO A 89 20.75 7.49 7.73
N VAL A 90 19.93 6.65 8.36
CA VAL A 90 19.03 7.05 9.43
C VAL A 90 19.02 6.04 10.55
N ARG A 91 18.68 6.52 11.74
CA ARG A 91 18.33 5.71 12.90
C ARG A 91 16.85 5.87 13.23
N ILE A 92 16.19 4.76 13.50
CA ILE A 92 14.84 4.72 14.06
C ILE A 92 14.96 4.26 15.51
N ARG A 93 14.38 5.01 16.45
CA ARG A 93 14.49 4.75 17.89
C ARG A 93 13.18 4.22 18.46
N LYS A 94 13.28 3.26 19.37
CA LYS A 94 12.24 2.85 20.32
C LYS A 94 12.87 2.86 21.71
N GLU A 95 12.48 3.81 22.55
CA GLU A 95 13.05 3.96 23.91
C GLU A 95 14.59 4.04 23.88
N ASN A 96 15.28 3.01 24.39
CA ASN A 96 16.75 2.90 24.42
C ASN A 96 17.32 2.14 23.21
N ASP A 97 16.48 1.44 22.45
CA ASP A 97 16.90 0.66 21.29
C ASP A 97 16.84 1.51 20.02
N TYR A 98 17.75 1.22 19.09
CA TYR A 98 17.72 1.80 17.76
C TYR A 98 18.05 0.77 16.70
N ILE A 99 17.51 1.00 15.51
CA ILE A 99 17.92 0.31 14.30
C ILE A 99 18.49 1.32 13.32
N GLU A 100 19.52 0.91 12.61
CA GLU A 100 20.08 1.67 11.51
C GLU A 100 19.43 1.24 10.19
N GLY A 101 19.31 2.19 9.27
CA GLY A 101 18.73 1.94 7.97
C GLY A 101 18.98 3.11 7.02
N TYR A 102 18.27 3.08 5.89
CA TYR A 102 18.43 4.07 4.85
C TYR A 102 17.07 4.59 4.39
N ILE A 103 16.96 5.91 4.24
CA ILE A 103 15.87 6.52 3.49
C ILE A 103 16.35 6.75 2.07
N HIS A 104 15.69 6.09 1.13
CA HIS A 104 15.85 6.34 -0.30
C HIS A 104 14.80 7.37 -0.74
N ALA A 105 15.25 8.60 -0.98
CA ALA A 105 14.43 9.67 -1.52
C ALA A 105 14.69 9.77 -3.02
N ILE A 106 13.68 9.52 -3.85
CA ILE A 106 13.80 9.60 -5.31
C ILE A 106 12.90 10.73 -5.79
N ARG A 107 13.44 11.70 -6.54
CA ARG A 107 12.66 12.78 -7.13
C ARG A 107 11.80 12.23 -8.26
N LEU A 108 10.53 12.60 -8.27
CA LEU A 108 9.63 12.32 -9.39
C LEU A 108 9.96 13.25 -10.57
N PRO A 109 9.78 12.79 -11.82
CA PRO A 109 9.85 13.67 -12.98
C PRO A 109 8.95 14.91 -12.84
N PRO A 110 9.28 16.05 -13.48
CA PRO A 110 8.56 17.31 -13.30
C PRO A 110 7.04 17.20 -13.50
N GLU A 111 6.61 16.48 -14.54
CA GLU A 111 5.19 16.25 -14.84
C GLU A 111 4.46 15.51 -13.71
N GLN A 112 5.09 14.48 -13.14
CA GLN A 112 4.54 13.72 -12.01
C GLN A 112 4.56 14.52 -10.72
N THR A 113 5.59 15.33 -10.51
CA THR A 113 5.67 16.27 -9.38
C THR A 113 4.51 17.25 -9.41
N GLU A 114 4.21 17.83 -10.58
CA GLU A 114 3.04 18.70 -10.73
C GLU A 114 1.74 17.96 -10.47
N GLN A 115 1.58 16.75 -11.01
CA GLN A 115 0.38 15.95 -10.79
C GLN A 115 0.19 15.62 -9.30
N ALA A 116 1.26 15.26 -8.59
CA ALA A 116 1.25 14.99 -7.16
C ALA A 116 0.87 16.23 -6.34
N ARG A 117 1.44 17.40 -6.68
CA ARG A 117 1.08 18.70 -6.07
C ARG A 117 -0.38 19.07 -6.32
N ARG A 118 -0.90 18.87 -7.54
CA ARG A 118 -2.32 19.10 -7.88
C ARG A 118 -3.23 18.19 -7.05
N ARG A 119 -2.89 16.91 -6.92
CA ARG A 119 -3.62 15.95 -6.07
C ARG A 119 -3.61 16.37 -4.60
N LEU A 120 -2.47 16.79 -4.07
CA LEU A 120 -2.35 17.27 -2.69
C LEU A 120 -3.24 18.50 -2.45
N ARG A 121 -3.20 19.50 -3.36
CA ARG A 121 -4.08 20.68 -3.30
C ARG A 121 -5.56 20.33 -3.38
N ALA A 122 -5.95 19.41 -4.27
CA ALA A 122 -7.33 18.97 -4.40
C ALA A 122 -7.85 18.26 -3.14
N ASN A 123 -7.03 17.37 -2.55
CA ASN A 123 -7.37 16.71 -1.29
C ASN A 123 -7.46 17.72 -0.14
N ALA A 124 -6.51 18.65 -0.04
CA ALA A 124 -6.52 19.65 1.02
C ALA A 124 -7.72 20.61 0.92
N LYS A 125 -8.12 20.99 -0.29
CA LYS A 125 -9.36 21.74 -0.52
C LYS A 125 -10.60 20.98 -0.03
N LYS A 126 -10.64 19.65 -0.23
CA LYS A 126 -11.75 18.81 0.24
C LYS A 126 -11.78 18.72 1.78
N GLU A 127 -10.62 18.63 2.41
CA GLU A 127 -10.44 18.51 3.86
C GLU A 127 -10.38 19.88 4.57
N GLY A 128 -10.52 20.99 3.85
CA GLY A 128 -10.60 22.34 4.44
C GLY A 128 -9.28 22.94 4.93
N TYR A 129 -8.13 22.54 4.39
CA TYR A 129 -6.83 23.12 4.75
C TYR A 129 -5.98 23.49 3.52
N THR A 130 -4.96 24.32 3.73
CA THR A 130 -3.98 24.70 2.71
C THR A 130 -2.67 23.94 2.93
N PRO A 131 -2.15 23.19 1.94
CA PRO A 131 -0.86 22.51 2.06
C PRO A 131 0.26 23.53 2.24
N SER A 132 1.20 23.25 3.15
CA SER A 132 2.42 24.05 3.29
C SER A 132 3.37 23.87 2.12
N ASP A 133 4.29 24.81 1.92
CA ASP A 133 5.34 24.69 0.90
C ASP A 133 6.22 23.45 1.12
N ARG A 134 6.49 23.10 2.38
CA ARG A 134 7.18 21.85 2.74
C ARG A 134 6.43 20.62 2.22
N ALA A 135 5.11 20.57 2.40
CA ALA A 135 4.29 19.46 1.92
C ALA A 135 4.23 19.40 0.38
N LEU A 136 4.17 20.55 -0.30
CA LEU A 136 4.21 20.63 -1.76
C LEU A 136 5.57 20.24 -2.34
N PHE A 137 6.67 20.52 -1.62
CA PHE A 137 8.00 20.08 -1.98
C PHE A 137 8.14 18.57 -1.84
N LEU A 138 7.79 18.01 -0.67
CA LEU A 138 7.88 16.57 -0.41
C LEU A 138 6.95 15.75 -1.32
N ALA A 139 5.86 16.32 -1.81
CA ALA A 139 5.00 15.70 -2.82
C ALA A 139 5.72 15.41 -4.16
N GLY A 140 6.86 16.06 -4.42
CA GLY A 140 7.71 15.81 -5.59
C GLY A 140 8.64 14.60 -5.45
N PHE A 141 8.57 13.85 -4.35
CA PHE A 141 9.37 12.64 -4.15
C PHE A 141 8.51 11.38 -4.25
N ASP A 142 9.12 10.27 -4.67
CA ASP A 142 8.42 9.01 -4.86
C ASP A 142 7.83 8.54 -3.52
N SER A 143 6.52 8.62 -3.51
CA SER A 143 5.64 8.32 -2.41
C SER A 143 5.08 6.89 -2.56
N GLY A 144 5.46 6.19 -3.62
CA GLY A 144 5.44 4.74 -3.81
C GLY A 144 4.55 4.21 -4.95
N TYR A 145 4.87 2.96 -5.31
CA TYR A 145 4.34 2.07 -6.37
C TYR A 145 4.27 2.65 -7.79
N PHE A 146 3.50 3.71 -8.05
CA PHE A 146 3.32 4.22 -9.41
C PHE A 146 4.19 5.46 -9.67
N SER A 147 5.23 5.29 -10.49
CA SER A 147 5.94 6.39 -11.15
C SER A 147 6.32 5.95 -12.56
N ALA A 148 6.46 6.88 -13.51
CA ALA A 148 6.91 6.52 -14.87
C ALA A 148 8.30 5.87 -14.85
N PHE A 149 9.13 6.27 -13.90
CA PHE A 149 10.44 5.68 -13.66
C PHE A 149 10.31 4.20 -13.23
N ASN A 150 9.44 3.90 -12.25
CA ASN A 150 9.22 2.53 -11.78
C ASN A 150 8.69 1.63 -12.91
N VAL A 151 7.80 2.15 -13.76
CA VAL A 151 7.29 1.40 -14.92
C VAL A 151 8.41 1.10 -15.92
N ARG A 152 9.31 2.06 -16.20
CA ARG A 152 10.48 1.86 -17.06
C ARG A 152 11.43 0.80 -16.52
N VAL A 153 11.82 0.91 -15.25
CA VAL A 153 12.72 -0.05 -14.58
C VAL A 153 12.13 -1.47 -14.58
N LEU A 154 10.82 -1.60 -14.37
CA LEU A 154 10.15 -2.91 -14.43
C LEU A 154 10.23 -3.50 -15.84
N ILE A 155 10.02 -2.70 -16.88
CA ILE A 155 10.10 -3.15 -18.28
C ILE A 155 11.53 -3.52 -18.65
N GLU A 156 12.54 -2.73 -18.26
CA GLU A 156 13.96 -3.04 -18.45
C GLU A 156 14.34 -4.38 -17.81
N LYS A 157 13.79 -4.68 -16.63
CA LYS A 157 13.94 -5.98 -15.96
C LYS A 157 13.03 -7.08 -16.52
N SER A 158 12.36 -6.86 -17.64
CA SER A 158 11.40 -7.78 -18.27
C SER A 158 10.22 -8.18 -17.37
N ILE A 159 9.87 -7.33 -16.39
CA ILE A 159 8.73 -7.49 -15.49
C ILE A 159 7.53 -6.73 -16.05
N ARG A 160 6.41 -7.43 -16.27
CA ARG A 160 5.17 -6.79 -16.75
C ARG A 160 4.52 -5.98 -15.62
N ALA A 161 4.56 -4.66 -15.73
CA ALA A 161 3.93 -3.75 -14.76
C ALA A 161 2.39 -3.79 -14.83
N PHE A 162 1.76 -3.92 -13.65
CA PHE A 162 0.31 -3.78 -13.42
C PHE A 162 0.08 -2.91 -12.18
N ILE A 163 0.26 -1.59 -12.32
CA ILE A 163 0.26 -0.66 -11.18
C ILE A 163 -0.86 0.37 -11.35
N ALA A 164 -1.72 0.51 -10.34
CA ALA A 164 -2.75 1.55 -10.35
C ALA A 164 -2.14 2.97 -10.36
N SER A 165 -2.46 3.75 -11.39
CA SER A 165 -1.99 5.12 -11.57
C SER A 165 -2.82 6.19 -10.84
N GLY A 166 -3.92 5.79 -10.19
CA GLY A 166 -4.80 6.65 -9.41
C GLY A 166 -5.98 5.91 -8.77
N ARG A 167 -6.77 6.63 -7.95
CA ARG A 167 -8.06 6.16 -7.46
C ARG A 167 -9.09 6.27 -8.59
N GLN A 168 -9.72 5.16 -8.94
CA GLN A 168 -10.90 5.18 -9.81
C GLN A 168 -12.13 5.58 -8.99
N PRO A 169 -13.01 6.44 -9.50
CA PRO A 169 -14.27 6.75 -8.83
C PRO A 169 -15.10 5.47 -8.66
N HIS A 170 -15.80 5.37 -7.54
CA HIS A 170 -16.80 4.31 -7.35
C HIS A 170 -17.98 4.56 -8.30
N ASN A 171 -18.44 3.52 -9.00
CA ASN A 171 -19.54 3.53 -9.97
C ASN A 171 -19.22 4.22 -11.31
N GLN A 172 -18.27 3.68 -12.08
CA GLN A 172 -18.12 4.07 -13.49
C GLN A 172 -19.44 3.84 -14.26
N PRO A 173 -19.82 4.77 -15.16
CA PRO A 173 -20.98 4.63 -16.03
C PRO A 173 -21.00 3.28 -16.75
N LEU A 174 -22.20 2.76 -17.03
CA LEU A 174 -22.34 1.45 -17.68
C LEU A 174 -21.67 1.45 -19.06
N GLU A 175 -21.73 2.58 -19.78
CA GLU A 175 -21.08 2.70 -21.10
C GLU A 175 -19.57 2.50 -21.00
N GLU A 176 -18.89 3.10 -20.02
CA GLU A 176 -17.44 2.92 -19.83
C GLU A 176 -17.07 1.49 -19.41
N ARG A 177 -17.97 0.79 -18.71
CA ARG A 177 -17.74 -0.59 -18.26
C ARG A 177 -17.89 -1.60 -19.40
N LEU A 178 -18.81 -1.33 -20.32
CA LEU A 178 -19.12 -2.17 -21.48
C LEU A 178 -18.36 -1.75 -22.76
N ALA A 179 -17.70 -0.59 -22.73
CA ALA A 179 -16.89 -0.12 -23.85
C ALA A 179 -15.83 -1.16 -24.24
N GLU A 180 -15.65 -1.31 -25.55
CA GLU A 180 -14.61 -2.16 -26.09
C GLU A 180 -13.22 -1.70 -25.64
N PRO A 181 -12.26 -2.62 -25.51
CA PRO A 181 -10.89 -2.25 -25.17
C PRO A 181 -10.37 -1.21 -26.15
N PRO A 182 -9.74 -0.12 -25.68
CA PRO A 182 -9.16 0.86 -26.59
C PRO A 182 -8.13 0.20 -27.51
N GLU A 183 -7.95 0.71 -28.73
CA GLU A 183 -6.91 0.23 -29.63
C GLU A 183 -5.51 0.42 -29.01
N PRO A 184 -4.57 -0.51 -29.28
CA PRO A 184 -3.21 -0.38 -28.78
C PRO A 184 -2.55 0.89 -29.35
N PRO A 185 -2.02 1.77 -28.49
CA PRO A 185 -1.33 2.97 -28.95
C PRO A 185 -0.07 2.59 -29.75
N LYS A 186 0.08 3.17 -30.95
CA LYS A 186 1.13 2.82 -31.91
C LYS A 186 2.54 3.25 -31.48
N ASP A 187 2.65 4.31 -30.67
CA ASP A 187 3.91 4.84 -30.11
C ASP A 187 3.73 5.25 -28.63
N ALA A 188 3.28 4.33 -27.78
CA ALA A 188 3.06 4.63 -26.37
C ALA A 188 4.36 4.66 -25.56
N ASP A 189 4.48 5.69 -24.73
CA ASP A 189 5.44 5.64 -23.63
C ASP A 189 5.11 4.47 -22.66
N PRO A 190 6.10 3.98 -21.90
CA PRO A 190 5.94 2.87 -20.97
C PRO A 190 4.73 2.96 -20.03
N VAL A 191 4.38 4.17 -19.56
CA VAL A 191 3.21 4.39 -18.70
C VAL A 191 1.93 4.29 -19.51
N THR A 192 1.85 4.91 -20.68
CA THR A 192 0.66 4.82 -21.54
C THR A 192 0.40 3.37 -21.97
N ALA A 193 1.45 2.62 -22.31
CA ALA A 193 1.35 1.20 -22.63
C ALA A 193 0.86 0.36 -21.43
N MET A 194 1.32 0.67 -20.21
CA MET A 194 0.84 0.02 -18.98
C MET A 194 -0.63 0.39 -18.70
N GLN A 195 -1.00 1.65 -18.82
CA GLN A 195 -2.37 2.12 -18.60
C GLN A 195 -3.35 1.53 -19.61
N HIS A 196 -2.97 1.45 -20.88
CA HIS A 196 -3.73 0.74 -21.93
C HIS A 196 -3.91 -0.72 -21.57
N ARG A 197 -2.83 -1.41 -21.19
CA ARG A 197 -2.88 -2.81 -20.75
C ARG A 197 -3.86 -3.03 -19.60
N MET A 198 -3.90 -2.13 -18.62
CA MET A 198 -4.86 -2.20 -17.51
C MET A 198 -6.33 -2.05 -17.94
N LYS A 199 -6.59 -1.40 -19.08
CA LYS A 199 -7.92 -1.25 -19.68
C LYS A 199 -8.35 -2.46 -20.53
N THR A 200 -7.41 -3.31 -20.97
CA THR A 200 -7.73 -4.52 -21.72
C THR A 200 -8.45 -5.57 -20.86
N GLU A 201 -9.25 -6.44 -21.47
CA GLU A 201 -9.92 -7.54 -20.75
C GLU A 201 -8.93 -8.47 -20.04
N ALA A 202 -7.80 -8.78 -20.68
CA ALA A 202 -6.74 -9.57 -20.06
C ALA A 202 -6.12 -8.87 -18.84
N GLY A 203 -5.87 -7.56 -18.93
CA GLY A 203 -5.34 -6.77 -17.82
C GLY A 203 -6.33 -6.57 -16.67
N LYS A 204 -7.61 -6.33 -16.98
CA LYS A 204 -8.70 -6.29 -15.99
C LYS A 204 -8.82 -7.63 -15.25
N LYS A 205 -8.82 -8.76 -15.96
CA LYS A 205 -8.86 -10.12 -15.36
C LYS A 205 -7.64 -10.39 -14.48
N PHE A 206 -6.44 -9.99 -14.91
CA PHE A 206 -5.23 -10.14 -14.11
C PHE A 206 -5.28 -9.26 -12.85
N TYR A 207 -5.64 -7.98 -12.99
CA TYR A 207 -5.70 -7.03 -11.89
C TYR A 207 -6.84 -7.34 -10.91
N ALA A 208 -7.95 -7.93 -11.37
CA ALA A 208 -9.06 -8.39 -10.53
C ALA A 208 -8.63 -9.47 -9.52
N LYS A 209 -7.54 -10.21 -9.77
CA LYS A 209 -6.95 -11.13 -8.78
C LYS A 209 -6.46 -10.40 -7.53
N ARG A 210 -6.25 -9.08 -7.56
CA ARG A 210 -5.97 -8.27 -6.36
C ARG A 210 -7.19 -8.18 -5.43
N LYS A 211 -8.40 -8.30 -5.98
CA LYS A 211 -9.64 -8.26 -5.17
C LYS A 211 -9.84 -9.54 -4.37
N SER A 212 -9.18 -10.65 -4.69
CA SER A 212 -9.52 -11.96 -4.11
C SER A 212 -9.11 -12.18 -2.65
N THR A 213 -8.51 -11.21 -1.96
CA THR A 213 -7.99 -11.45 -0.59
C THR A 213 -9.00 -11.17 0.51
N VAL A 214 -9.77 -10.07 0.47
CA VAL A 214 -10.70 -9.73 1.57
C VAL A 214 -12.06 -9.17 1.12
N GLU A 215 -12.13 -8.44 0.00
CA GLU A 215 -13.38 -7.80 -0.45
C GLU A 215 -14.50 -8.82 -0.79
N PRO A 216 -14.24 -9.93 -1.50
CA PRO A 216 -15.25 -10.97 -1.76
C PRO A 216 -15.74 -11.67 -0.50
N VAL A 217 -14.88 -11.80 0.51
CA VAL A 217 -15.26 -12.41 1.79
C VAL A 217 -16.35 -11.56 2.45
N PHE A 218 -16.13 -10.25 2.55
CA PHE A 218 -17.14 -9.33 3.08
C PHE A 218 -18.38 -9.23 2.19
N GLY A 219 -18.22 -9.27 0.87
CA GLY A 219 -19.34 -9.30 -0.08
C GLY A 219 -20.23 -10.54 0.12
N ILE A 220 -19.62 -11.73 0.25
CA ILE A 220 -20.34 -12.98 0.48
C ILE A 220 -21.02 -12.96 1.85
N ILE A 221 -20.33 -12.51 2.90
CA ILE A 221 -20.92 -12.39 4.24
C ILE A 221 -22.15 -11.47 4.23
N LYS A 222 -22.09 -10.34 3.53
CA LYS A 222 -23.18 -9.35 3.51
C LYS A 222 -24.33 -9.72 2.57
N GLU A 223 -24.02 -10.12 1.34
CA GLU A 223 -25.01 -10.34 0.28
C GLU A 223 -25.53 -11.77 0.25
N VAL A 224 -24.65 -12.75 0.48
CA VAL A 224 -25.00 -14.17 0.31
C VAL A 224 -25.36 -14.83 1.64
N MET A 225 -24.70 -14.44 2.73
CA MET A 225 -25.03 -14.91 4.08
C MET A 225 -26.00 -13.98 4.81
N GLY A 226 -26.31 -12.81 4.23
CA GLY A 226 -27.31 -11.86 4.77
C GLY A 226 -26.86 -11.10 6.03
N PHE A 227 -25.58 -11.19 6.43
CA PHE A 227 -25.10 -10.57 7.66
C PHE A 227 -24.80 -9.07 7.44
N ARG A 228 -25.78 -8.22 7.75
CA ARG A 228 -25.71 -6.76 7.55
C ARG A 228 -25.54 -5.94 8.81
N ARG A 229 -25.91 -6.50 9.96
CA ARG A 229 -25.98 -5.82 11.26
C ARG A 229 -25.66 -6.83 12.34
N PHE A 230 -24.93 -6.39 13.36
CA PHE A 230 -24.78 -7.15 14.59
C PHE A 230 -26.07 -7.09 15.39
N MET A 231 -26.52 -8.23 15.86
CA MET A 231 -27.69 -8.37 16.73
C MET A 231 -27.33 -8.13 18.19
N LEU A 232 -26.07 -8.37 18.55
CA LEU A 232 -25.58 -8.18 19.91
C LEU A 232 -24.96 -6.79 20.11
N ARG A 233 -25.00 -6.32 21.35
CA ARG A 233 -24.40 -5.05 21.76
C ARG A 233 -23.32 -5.32 22.80
N GLY A 234 -22.27 -4.51 22.76
CA GLY A 234 -21.08 -4.73 23.58
C GLY A 234 -20.04 -5.57 22.85
N LEU A 235 -18.75 -5.25 23.09
CA LEU A 235 -17.64 -5.77 22.31
C LEU A 235 -17.56 -7.30 22.30
N GLU A 236 -17.62 -7.91 23.48
CA GLU A 236 -17.47 -9.37 23.64
C GLU A 236 -18.57 -10.13 22.90
N ALA A 237 -19.80 -9.65 22.96
CA ALA A 237 -20.92 -10.27 22.28
C ALA A 237 -20.82 -10.12 20.75
N VAL A 238 -20.41 -8.93 20.27
CA VAL A 238 -20.15 -8.66 18.84
C VAL A 238 -18.99 -9.54 18.30
N LYS A 239 -17.93 -9.77 19.08
CA LYS A 239 -16.82 -10.67 18.72
C LYS A 239 -17.30 -12.12 18.51
N GLY A 240 -18.14 -12.62 19.42
CA GLY A 240 -18.73 -13.96 19.30
C GLY A 240 -19.58 -14.10 18.04
N GLU A 241 -20.43 -13.11 17.77
CA GLU A 241 -21.26 -13.06 16.56
C GLU A 241 -20.40 -13.04 15.28
N TRP A 242 -19.31 -12.25 15.26
CA TRP A 242 -18.40 -12.20 14.13
C TRP A 242 -17.65 -13.52 13.90
N THR A 243 -17.19 -14.17 14.97
CA THR A 243 -16.52 -15.48 14.90
C THR A 243 -17.43 -16.53 14.27
N LEU A 244 -18.71 -16.56 14.65
CA LEU A 244 -19.70 -17.49 14.09
C LEU A 244 -19.92 -17.27 12.59
N VAL A 245 -20.01 -16.01 12.17
CA VAL A 245 -20.13 -15.64 10.74
C VAL A 245 -18.90 -16.09 9.95
N CYS A 246 -17.69 -15.87 10.47
CA CYS A 246 -16.45 -16.32 9.82
C CYS A 246 -16.38 -17.84 9.70
N MET A 247 -16.80 -18.59 10.73
CA MET A 247 -16.87 -20.06 10.68
C MET A 247 -17.87 -20.54 9.62
N ALA A 248 -19.07 -19.97 9.58
CA ALA A 248 -20.08 -20.31 8.58
C ALA A 248 -19.60 -20.02 7.14
N PHE A 249 -18.88 -18.91 6.94
CA PHE A 249 -18.25 -18.60 5.65
C PHE A 249 -17.22 -19.67 5.24
N ASN A 250 -16.34 -20.07 6.17
CA ASN A 250 -15.31 -21.07 5.92
C ASN A 250 -15.93 -22.45 5.60
N LEU A 251 -16.95 -22.88 6.34
CA LEU A 251 -17.67 -24.13 6.08
C LEU A 251 -18.33 -24.12 4.70
N LYS A 252 -18.98 -23.01 4.33
CA LYS A 252 -19.57 -22.86 2.99
C LYS A 252 -18.52 -22.98 1.88
N ARG A 253 -17.33 -22.42 2.09
CA ARG A 253 -16.21 -22.53 1.15
C ARG A 253 -15.69 -23.96 1.05
N LEU A 254 -15.56 -24.66 2.17
CA LEU A 254 -15.12 -26.06 2.21
C LEU A 254 -16.10 -26.98 1.47
N CYS A 255 -17.41 -26.82 1.66
CA CYS A 255 -18.40 -27.65 0.95
C CYS A 255 -18.32 -27.52 -0.57
N VAL A 256 -18.05 -26.31 -1.09
CA VAL A 256 -17.90 -26.07 -2.55
C VAL A 256 -16.59 -26.65 -3.10
N LEU A 257 -15.57 -26.85 -2.27
CA LEU A 257 -14.28 -27.41 -2.69
C LEU A 257 -14.24 -28.94 -2.63
N CYS A 258 -15.13 -29.57 -1.87
CA CYS A 258 -15.25 -31.03 -1.74
C CYS A 258 -16.25 -31.67 -2.73
N THR A 259 -16.96 -30.85 -3.51
CA THR A 259 -17.89 -31.26 -4.59
C THR A 259 -17.32 -30.86 -5.94
#